data_AF-A0A933P5C1-F1
#
_entry.id   AF-A0A933P5C1-F1
#
_cell.length_a   1.000
_cell.length_b   1.000
_cell.length_c   1.000
_cell.angle_alpha   90.00
_cell.angle_beta   90.00
_cell.angle_gamma   90.00
#
_symmetry.space_group_name_H-M   'P 1'
#
loop_
_entity.id
_entity.type
_entity.pdbx_description
1 polymer ?
#
loop_
_entity_poly.entity_id
_entity_poly.type
_entity_poly.pdbx_seq_one_letter_code
_entity_poly.pdbx_strand_id
1 'polypeptide(L)'
;MNRTQSDRGATLVMAIVFVTVIGMVIAGALSYASVSLHASSRVYLPTRDRLYAADLAMKATTEFVKQHPVEGRSLPSGACRDVKAFGSANGEPVMVQVCPQGASSLTTLGGGSAYGLATLATGSEVGLDVSGNGGLAVNGNVFANSSVKVAVNSTLSLAGGVPLASGGCTGRITVEGTVVDPATCATATPPAVDPGYTHGLTAVPAASTGSSCNSGTEVATLQPGTWSSAALTAASGSCDYVWLVPGVHHLDNVNWVVKEKVIGGTVSGAIASAPFPGGCVDGAAGAMVILGGTSTITLSGSKASLQVCGLSVPQATGPVRIAVYGPTSDLAATVSDTLVPTANPSGSSWSSAANAKTINGLVATYSLAKNRTSNTLTYGALSGTVAIPSSLRTLTADVVASTTEAATFRMTVRNATGSSTVCTMASAVALPTPNLGTVRVTLTCSTALVAPLKVLFTATTPNSGGTRTIRLDGLTLSYSVAGAKIAAQSGCVVTPGGCDVLSTSGTSSLAWFGGQVYLPRAKVSLKLSSAATAISSEAIVVRVLNVSTAGPTAIGQVASAYGALNPGDVTIASSVGDRMSMTCRVTYEVAGSAITGYTVQGCTIPR
;
A
#
# COMPACT_ATOMS: atom_id res chain seq x y z
N MET A 1 -1.83 -28.40 -98.63
CA MET A 1 -2.94 -27.98 -97.74
C MET A 1 -2.53 -28.23 -96.30
N ASN A 2 -2.37 -27.16 -95.52
CA ASN A 2 -1.94 -27.19 -94.12
C ASN A 2 -2.97 -27.94 -93.26
N ARG A 3 -2.58 -29.09 -92.71
CA ARG A 3 -3.29 -29.75 -91.60
C ARG A 3 -2.96 -28.98 -90.32
N THR A 4 -3.93 -28.26 -89.79
CA THR A 4 -3.89 -27.71 -88.44
C THR A 4 -3.71 -28.86 -87.44
N GLN A 5 -2.57 -28.88 -86.75
CA GLN A 5 -2.37 -29.75 -85.60
C GLN A 5 -3.38 -29.35 -84.53
N SER A 6 -4.20 -30.31 -84.11
CA SER A 6 -5.29 -30.11 -83.16
C SER A 6 -4.73 -30.14 -81.74
N ASP A 7 -4.58 -28.96 -81.13
CA ASP A 7 -4.17 -28.77 -79.72
C ASP A 7 -5.13 -29.40 -78.69
N ARG A 8 -6.28 -29.93 -79.14
CA ARG A 8 -7.31 -30.52 -78.27
C ARG A 8 -6.86 -31.79 -77.53
N GLY A 9 -5.87 -32.52 -78.06
CA GLY A 9 -5.33 -33.71 -77.40
C GLY A 9 -4.46 -33.40 -76.19
N ALA A 10 -3.64 -32.34 -76.27
CA ALA A 10 -2.74 -31.94 -75.19
C ALA A 10 -3.50 -31.35 -73.98
N THR A 11 -4.62 -30.67 -74.23
CA THR A 11 -5.44 -30.07 -73.16
C THR A 11 -6.08 -31.11 -72.26
N LEU A 12 -6.54 -32.24 -72.83
CA LEU A 12 -7.16 -33.32 -72.06
C LEU A 12 -6.15 -33.98 -71.10
N VAL A 13 -4.93 -34.22 -71.58
CA VAL A 13 -3.87 -34.84 -70.77
C VAL A 13 -3.46 -33.92 -69.63
N MET A 14 -3.29 -32.62 -69.90
CA MET A 14 -3.00 -31.63 -68.85
C MET A 14 -4.12 -31.51 -67.82
N ALA A 15 -5.39 -31.57 -68.24
CA ALA A 15 -6.52 -31.54 -67.31
C ALA A 15 -6.57 -32.77 -66.40
N ILE A 16 -6.30 -33.97 -66.93
CA ILE A 16 -6.27 -35.21 -66.12
C ILE A 16 -5.13 -35.17 -65.11
N VAL A 17 -3.94 -34.68 -65.50
CA VAL A 17 -2.80 -34.51 -64.58
C VAL A 17 -3.13 -33.48 -63.49
N PHE A 18 -3.75 -32.35 -63.84
CA PHE A 18 -4.15 -31.36 -62.84
C PHE A 18 -5.17 -31.91 -61.84
N VAL A 19 -6.20 -32.64 -62.32
CA VAL A 19 -7.23 -33.21 -61.44
C VAL A 19 -6.65 -34.30 -60.53
N THR A 20 -5.72 -35.11 -61.03
CA THR A 20 -5.06 -36.15 -60.20
C THR A 20 -4.14 -35.54 -59.16
N VAL A 21 -3.35 -34.53 -59.50
CA VAL A 21 -2.48 -33.83 -58.53
C VAL A 21 -3.32 -33.10 -57.48
N ILE A 22 -4.36 -32.37 -57.87
CA ILE A 22 -5.26 -31.70 -56.91
C ILE A 22 -5.98 -32.73 -56.03
N GLY A 23 -6.45 -33.84 -56.60
CA GLY A 23 -7.08 -34.93 -55.85
C GLY A 23 -6.14 -35.54 -54.81
N MET A 24 -4.87 -35.75 -55.15
CA MET A 24 -3.86 -36.30 -54.24
C MET A 24 -3.54 -35.33 -53.09
N VAL A 25 -3.47 -34.02 -53.38
CA VAL A 25 -3.26 -32.97 -52.36
C VAL A 25 -4.46 -32.89 -51.42
N ILE A 26 -5.69 -32.93 -51.93
CA ILE A 26 -6.92 -32.90 -51.12
C ILE A 26 -7.03 -34.15 -50.23
N ALA A 27 -6.72 -35.34 -50.76
CA ALA A 27 -6.74 -36.58 -49.99
C ALA A 27 -5.69 -36.60 -48.86
N GLY A 28 -4.50 -36.05 -49.12
CA GLY A 28 -3.46 -35.87 -48.10
C GLY A 28 -3.90 -34.88 -47.00
N ALA A 29 -4.50 -33.76 -47.39
CA ALA A 29 -5.00 -32.75 -46.45
C ALA A 29 -6.14 -33.29 -45.57
N LEU A 30 -7.09 -34.05 -46.14
CA LEU A 30 -8.20 -34.67 -45.41
C LEU A 30 -7.72 -35.74 -44.42
N SER A 31 -6.71 -36.53 -44.80
CA SER A 31 -6.12 -37.55 -43.93
C SER A 31 -5.40 -36.91 -42.74
N TYR A 32 -4.65 -35.84 -42.98
CA TYR A 32 -3.98 -35.07 -41.92
C TYR A 32 -4.99 -34.40 -40.97
N ALA A 33 -6.07 -33.82 -41.51
CA ALA A 33 -7.14 -33.22 -40.71
C ALA A 33 -7.86 -34.24 -39.82
N SER A 34 -8.15 -35.44 -40.34
CA SER A 34 -8.79 -36.51 -39.57
C SER A 34 -7.92 -37.00 -38.41
N VAL A 35 -6.63 -37.24 -38.65
CA VAL A 35 -5.68 -37.66 -37.61
C VAL A 35 -5.49 -36.56 -36.56
N SER A 36 -5.43 -35.30 -36.97
CA SER A 36 -5.32 -34.15 -36.06
C SER A 36 -6.57 -33.97 -35.18
N LEU A 37 -7.77 -34.17 -35.73
CA LEU A 37 -9.03 -34.11 -34.99
C LEU A 37 -9.20 -35.30 -34.03
N HIS A 38 -8.75 -36.50 -34.43
CA HIS A 38 -8.76 -37.67 -33.53
C HIS A 38 -7.74 -37.55 -32.40
N ALA A 39 -6.55 -37.01 -32.68
CA ALA A 39 -5.56 -36.71 -31.64
C ALA A 39 -6.06 -35.60 -30.69
N SER A 40 -6.66 -34.55 -31.24
CA SER A 40 -7.25 -33.44 -30.47
C SER A 40 -8.36 -33.91 -29.52
N SER A 41 -9.28 -34.75 -29.99
CA SER A 41 -10.41 -35.21 -29.18
C SER A 41 -10.03 -36.28 -28.14
N ARG A 42 -9.10 -37.20 -28.44
CA ARG A 42 -8.72 -38.26 -27.50
C ARG A 42 -7.61 -37.91 -26.53
N VAL A 43 -6.72 -36.98 -26.89
CA VAL A 43 -5.54 -36.66 -26.07
C VAL A 43 -5.70 -35.29 -25.39
N TYR A 44 -6.15 -34.27 -26.11
CA TYR A 44 -6.13 -32.90 -25.59
C TYR A 44 -7.35 -32.55 -24.75
N LEU A 45 -8.56 -32.99 -25.11
CA LEU A 45 -9.76 -32.77 -24.30
C LEU A 45 -9.64 -33.35 -22.88
N PRO A 46 -9.34 -34.64 -22.68
CA PRO A 46 -9.23 -35.18 -21.32
C PRO A 46 -8.06 -34.58 -20.53
N THR A 47 -6.96 -34.20 -21.20
CA THR A 47 -5.86 -33.51 -20.52
C THR A 47 -6.28 -32.11 -20.06
N ARG A 48 -7.01 -31.37 -20.89
CA ARG A 48 -7.52 -30.03 -20.54
C ARG A 48 -8.58 -30.09 -19.43
N ASP A 49 -9.48 -31.07 -19.50
CA ASP A 49 -10.50 -31.26 -18.46
C ASP A 49 -9.88 -31.67 -17.13
N ARG A 50 -8.82 -32.48 -17.14
CA ARG A 50 -8.04 -32.81 -15.93
C ARG A 50 -7.30 -31.61 -15.35
N LEU A 51 -6.78 -30.70 -16.19
CA LEU A 51 -6.17 -29.45 -15.72
C LEU A 51 -7.20 -28.52 -15.08
N TYR A 52 -8.40 -28.39 -15.66
CA TYR A 52 -9.49 -27.63 -15.05
C TYR A 52 -9.99 -28.26 -13.75
N ALA A 53 -10.09 -29.60 -13.69
CA ALA A 53 -10.42 -30.32 -12.47
C ALA A 53 -9.36 -30.09 -11.38
N ALA A 54 -8.07 -30.09 -11.73
CA ALA A 54 -6.98 -29.79 -10.80
C ALA A 54 -7.01 -28.33 -10.29
N ASP A 55 -7.25 -27.34 -11.16
CA ASP A 55 -7.38 -25.94 -10.73
C ASP A 55 -8.59 -25.73 -9.80
N LEU A 56 -9.72 -26.37 -10.12
CA LEU A 56 -10.91 -26.33 -9.27
C LEU A 56 -10.68 -27.06 -7.94
N ALA A 57 -9.94 -28.18 -7.95
CA ALA A 57 -9.49 -28.88 -6.75
C ALA A 57 -8.63 -27.99 -5.86
N MET A 58 -7.68 -27.27 -6.44
CA MET A 58 -6.80 -26.36 -5.70
C MET A 58 -7.58 -25.20 -5.09
N LYS A 59 -8.52 -24.61 -5.83
CA LYS A 59 -9.41 -23.56 -5.31
C LYS A 59 -10.30 -24.08 -4.19
N ALA A 60 -10.97 -25.21 -4.39
CA ALA A 60 -11.83 -25.82 -3.39
C ALA A 60 -11.06 -26.20 -2.11
N THR A 61 -9.86 -26.77 -2.26
CA THR A 61 -9.00 -27.12 -1.12
C THR A 61 -8.50 -25.88 -0.40
N THR A 62 -8.10 -24.85 -1.14
CA THR A 62 -7.65 -23.59 -0.55
C THR A 62 -8.78 -22.96 0.26
N GLU A 63 -10.00 -22.88 -0.29
CA GLU A 63 -11.17 -22.39 0.45
C GLU A 63 -11.54 -23.29 1.63
N PHE A 64 -11.40 -24.61 1.50
CA PHE A 64 -11.65 -25.53 2.60
C PHE A 64 -10.64 -25.37 3.74
N VAL A 65 -9.34 -25.28 3.43
CA VAL A 65 -8.27 -25.07 4.42
C VAL A 65 -8.41 -23.68 5.06
N LYS A 66 -8.84 -22.66 4.30
CA LYS A 66 -9.18 -21.34 4.85
C LYS A 66 -10.31 -21.42 5.88
N GLN A 67 -11.33 -22.22 5.60
CA GLN A 67 -12.47 -22.42 6.52
C GLN A 67 -12.13 -23.37 7.68
N HIS A 68 -11.14 -24.26 7.51
CA HIS A 68 -10.74 -25.29 8.47
C HIS A 68 -9.22 -25.27 8.68
N PRO A 69 -8.65 -24.23 9.31
CA PRO A 69 -7.19 -24.06 9.42
C PRO A 69 -6.45 -25.20 10.12
N VAL A 70 -7.14 -26.00 10.94
CA VAL A 70 -6.62 -27.25 11.54
C VAL A 70 -6.19 -28.31 10.52
N GLU A 71 -6.79 -28.29 9.33
CA GLU A 71 -6.45 -29.21 8.23
C GLU A 71 -5.16 -28.80 7.53
N GLY A 72 -4.83 -27.50 7.53
CA GLY A 72 -3.57 -26.96 7.00
C GLY A 72 -2.39 -27.06 7.96
N ARG A 73 -2.63 -27.41 9.23
CA ARG A 73 -1.57 -27.57 10.24
C ARG A 73 -0.83 -28.89 10.06
N SER A 74 0.46 -28.86 10.34
CA SER A 74 1.26 -30.07 10.32
C SER A 74 0.86 -31.01 11.46
N LEU A 75 0.59 -32.28 11.12
CA LEU A 75 0.40 -33.33 12.13
C LEU A 75 1.73 -33.57 12.87
N PRO A 76 1.71 -33.89 14.18
CA PRO A 76 2.92 -34.17 14.96
C PRO A 76 3.81 -35.28 14.37
N SER A 77 3.21 -36.20 13.60
CA SER A 77 3.89 -37.30 12.93
C SER A 77 4.48 -36.95 11.56
N GLY A 78 4.26 -35.74 11.04
CA GLY A 78 4.56 -35.43 9.64
C GLY A 78 3.69 -36.23 8.65
N ALA A 79 2.65 -36.91 9.12
CA ALA A 79 1.71 -37.63 8.26
C ALA A 79 0.77 -36.66 7.54
N CYS A 80 0.39 -36.99 6.32
CA CYS A 80 -0.70 -36.31 5.63
C CYS A 80 -2.02 -36.54 6.35
N ARG A 81 -2.94 -35.57 6.24
CA ARG A 81 -4.34 -35.76 6.65
C ARG A 81 -5.01 -36.80 5.75
N ASP A 82 -6.13 -37.34 6.19
CA ASP A 82 -6.93 -38.25 5.38
C ASP A 82 -7.40 -37.57 4.10
N VAL A 83 -7.44 -38.33 2.99
CA VAL A 83 -7.91 -37.86 1.69
C VAL A 83 -9.39 -37.45 1.81
N LYS A 84 -9.73 -36.24 1.36
CA LYS A 84 -11.12 -35.77 1.31
C LYS A 84 -11.59 -35.61 -0.12
N ALA A 85 -12.83 -36.04 -0.37
CA ALA A 85 -13.51 -35.83 -1.65
C ALA A 85 -14.21 -34.46 -1.66
N PHE A 86 -13.95 -33.65 -2.67
CA PHE A 86 -14.50 -32.30 -2.83
C PHE A 86 -15.59 -32.20 -3.91
N GLY A 87 -16.13 -33.35 -4.34
CA GLY A 87 -17.13 -33.46 -5.41
C GLY A 87 -16.52 -33.95 -6.72
N SER A 88 -17.15 -33.62 -7.85
CA SER A 88 -16.68 -33.98 -9.18
C SER A 88 -16.60 -32.78 -10.11
N ALA A 89 -15.52 -32.67 -10.89
CA ALA A 89 -15.38 -31.69 -11.96
C ALA A 89 -15.45 -32.42 -13.31
N ASN A 90 -16.40 -32.04 -14.17
CA ASN A 90 -16.68 -32.72 -15.45
C ASN A 90 -16.88 -34.25 -15.30
N GLY A 91 -17.50 -34.69 -14.21
CA GLY A 91 -17.77 -36.11 -13.93
C GLY A 91 -16.61 -36.87 -13.28
N GLU A 92 -15.43 -36.26 -13.13
CA GLU A 92 -14.28 -36.87 -12.47
C GLU A 92 -14.24 -36.47 -10.98
N PRO A 93 -14.16 -37.42 -10.04
CA PRO A 93 -14.10 -37.11 -8.61
C PRO A 93 -12.77 -36.43 -8.27
N VAL A 94 -12.87 -35.34 -7.51
CA VAL A 94 -11.73 -34.57 -7.03
C VAL A 94 -11.43 -34.99 -5.60
N MET A 95 -10.29 -35.64 -5.41
CA MET A 95 -9.77 -36.03 -4.10
C MET A 95 -8.53 -35.22 -3.78
N VAL A 96 -8.48 -34.61 -2.60
CA VAL A 96 -7.33 -33.83 -2.16
C VAL A 96 -6.89 -34.28 -0.78
N GLN A 97 -5.57 -34.41 -0.65
CA GLN A 97 -4.90 -34.73 0.58
C GLN A 97 -3.99 -33.57 0.96
N VAL A 98 -4.14 -33.06 2.19
CA VAL A 98 -3.27 -32.01 2.72
C VAL A 98 -2.14 -32.68 3.48
N CYS A 99 -0.92 -32.54 2.97
CA CYS A 99 0.27 -33.07 3.59
C CYS A 99 1.03 -31.96 4.33
N PRO A 100 1.51 -32.18 5.57
CA PRO A 100 2.49 -31.31 6.18
C PRO A 100 3.70 -31.25 5.26
N GLN A 101 4.15 -30.04 4.95
CA GLN A 101 5.42 -29.91 4.26
C GLN A 101 6.53 -30.21 5.27
N GLY A 102 7.40 -31.17 4.96
CA GLY A 102 8.41 -31.66 5.89
C GLY A 102 9.24 -30.53 6.50
N ALA A 103 9.03 -30.28 7.80
CA ALA A 103 9.77 -29.44 8.75
C ALA A 103 10.30 -28.02 8.34
N SER A 104 10.27 -27.59 7.09
CA SER A 104 11.12 -26.48 6.61
C SER A 104 10.50 -25.52 5.60
N SER A 105 9.29 -25.75 5.06
CA SER A 105 8.75 -24.86 4.01
C SER A 105 7.54 -24.02 4.45
N LEU A 106 7.03 -24.24 5.66
CA LEU A 106 6.32 -23.21 6.41
C LEU A 106 7.21 -22.81 7.58
N THR A 107 8.36 -22.20 7.30
CA THR A 107 9.03 -21.39 8.30
C THR A 107 8.02 -20.35 8.76
N THR A 108 7.64 -20.40 10.05
CA THR A 108 7.03 -19.28 10.74
C THR A 108 7.86 -18.06 10.38
N LEU A 109 7.33 -17.19 9.51
CA LEU A 109 7.97 -15.92 9.20
C LEU A 109 8.26 -15.26 10.54
N GLY A 110 9.56 -15.05 10.81
CA GLY A 110 10.05 -14.71 12.12
C GLY A 110 9.23 -13.60 12.78
N GLY A 111 8.81 -13.86 14.02
CA GLY A 111 8.47 -12.86 15.03
C GLY A 111 7.26 -11.94 14.83
N GLY A 112 6.79 -11.64 13.62
CA GLY A 112 5.94 -10.47 13.40
C GLY A 112 4.50 -10.71 12.91
N SER A 113 4.24 -11.74 12.09
CA SER A 113 3.02 -11.80 11.26
C SER A 113 2.02 -12.91 11.63
N ALA A 114 2.18 -13.58 12.77
CA ALA A 114 1.38 -14.76 13.14
C ALA A 114 0.16 -14.48 14.05
N TYR A 115 -0.09 -13.23 14.41
CA TYR A 115 -1.11 -12.84 15.37
C TYR A 115 -2.35 -12.29 14.68
N GLY A 116 -3.52 -12.89 14.94
CA GLY A 116 -4.81 -12.31 14.55
C GLY A 116 -5.13 -11.06 15.38
N LEU A 117 -4.59 -11.00 16.60
CA LEU A 117 -4.69 -9.84 17.49
C LEU A 117 -3.38 -9.68 18.26
N ALA A 118 -2.81 -8.47 18.24
CA ALA A 118 -1.64 -8.09 19.03
C ALA A 118 -1.93 -6.81 19.82
N THR A 119 -1.62 -6.82 21.11
CA THR A 119 -1.72 -5.65 21.99
C THR A 119 -0.33 -5.27 22.52
N LEU A 120 0.06 -4.00 22.39
CA LEU A 120 1.40 -3.48 22.67
C LEU A 120 1.48 -2.71 23.99
N ALA A 121 0.47 -2.86 24.86
CA ALA A 121 0.40 -2.28 26.19
C ALA A 121 1.68 -2.53 27.01
N THR A 122 2.02 -1.57 27.87
CA THR A 122 3.27 -1.58 28.65
C THR A 122 2.98 -1.31 30.12
N GLY A 123 3.75 -1.94 31.02
CA GLY A 123 3.62 -1.71 32.46
C GLY A 123 2.37 -2.37 33.04
N SER A 124 1.56 -1.63 33.80
CA SER A 124 0.38 -2.15 34.52
C SER A 124 -0.91 -2.13 33.70
N GLU A 125 -0.84 -1.80 32.42
CA GLU A 125 -1.99 -1.79 31.53
C GLU A 125 -2.48 -3.23 31.27
N VAL A 126 -3.80 -3.39 31.11
CA VAL A 126 -4.38 -4.62 30.57
C VAL A 126 -4.41 -4.48 29.06
N GLY A 127 -3.63 -5.28 28.35
CA GLY A 127 -3.49 -5.19 26.90
C GLY A 127 -4.78 -5.57 26.18
N LEU A 128 -5.41 -6.65 26.65
CA LEU A 128 -6.70 -7.13 26.16
C LEU A 128 -7.66 -7.32 27.33
N ASP A 129 -8.75 -6.54 27.38
CA ASP A 129 -9.85 -6.72 28.32
C ASP A 129 -11.13 -7.11 27.57
N VAL A 130 -11.56 -8.36 27.74
CA VAL A 130 -12.82 -8.90 27.20
C VAL A 130 -13.84 -8.95 28.32
N SER A 131 -14.92 -8.19 28.19
CA SER A 131 -15.95 -8.03 29.22
C SER A 131 -17.37 -8.15 28.66
N GLY A 132 -18.37 -8.11 29.55
CA GLY A 132 -19.78 -8.28 29.21
C GLY A 132 -20.27 -9.72 29.39
N ASN A 133 -21.37 -10.05 28.70
CA ASN A 133 -22.05 -11.35 28.79
C ASN A 133 -21.83 -12.22 27.54
N GLY A 134 -21.05 -11.73 26.57
CA GLY A 134 -20.78 -12.40 25.31
C GLY A 134 -19.37 -12.97 25.22
N GLY A 135 -18.91 -13.27 24.00
CA GLY A 135 -17.56 -13.75 23.75
C GLY A 135 -16.85 -12.97 22.66
N LEU A 136 -15.51 -13.00 22.69
CA LEU A 136 -14.65 -12.56 21.61
C LEU A 136 -14.01 -13.80 20.99
N ALA A 137 -14.35 -14.13 19.74
CA ALA A 137 -13.64 -15.13 18.97
C ALA A 137 -12.48 -14.46 18.22
N VAL A 138 -11.32 -15.09 18.12
CA VAL A 138 -10.19 -14.63 17.31
C VAL A 138 -9.69 -15.81 16.50
N ASN A 139 -9.57 -15.63 15.19
CA ASN A 139 -8.92 -16.62 14.35
C ASN A 139 -7.41 -16.35 14.34
N GLY A 140 -6.62 -17.33 14.77
CA GLY A 140 -5.17 -17.21 14.92
C GLY A 140 -4.72 -16.84 16.33
N ASN A 141 -3.41 -16.54 16.47
CA ASN A 141 -2.81 -16.30 17.79
C ASN A 141 -3.24 -14.94 18.35
N VAL A 142 -3.37 -14.87 19.68
CA VAL A 142 -3.54 -13.61 20.41
C VAL A 142 -2.25 -13.33 21.15
N PHE A 143 -1.70 -12.14 20.96
CA PHE A 143 -0.55 -11.66 21.70
C PHE A 143 -0.91 -10.44 22.54
N ALA A 144 -0.48 -10.43 23.79
CA ALA A 144 -0.48 -9.25 24.64
C ALA A 144 0.89 -9.03 25.27
N ASN A 145 1.46 -7.83 25.04
CA ASN A 145 2.67 -7.38 25.71
C ASN A 145 2.46 -7.01 27.19
N SER A 146 1.28 -7.33 27.73
CA SER A 146 0.90 -7.20 29.12
C SER A 146 -0.07 -8.35 29.48
N SER A 147 -1.11 -8.12 30.28
CA SER A 147 -2.08 -9.16 30.65
C SER A 147 -3.25 -9.27 29.67
N VAL A 148 -3.82 -10.47 29.60
CA VAL A 148 -5.13 -10.73 28.99
C VAL A 148 -6.13 -10.97 30.11
N LYS A 149 -7.23 -10.20 30.10
CA LYS A 149 -8.30 -10.32 31.07
C LYS A 149 -9.60 -10.66 30.38
N VAL A 150 -10.25 -11.72 30.82
CA VAL A 150 -11.60 -12.09 30.39
C VAL A 150 -12.50 -12.06 31.61
N ALA A 151 -13.59 -11.30 31.57
CA ALA A 151 -14.56 -11.24 32.66
C ALA A 151 -15.24 -12.60 32.87
N VAL A 152 -15.78 -12.83 34.07
CA VAL A 152 -16.37 -14.12 34.48
C VAL A 152 -17.49 -14.58 33.54
N ASN A 153 -18.29 -13.66 33.04
CA ASN A 153 -19.42 -13.95 32.13
C ASN A 153 -19.03 -13.83 30.65
N SER A 154 -17.75 -13.69 30.34
CA SER A 154 -17.24 -13.56 28.98
C SER A 154 -16.42 -14.78 28.57
N THR A 155 -16.16 -14.92 27.27
CA THR A 155 -15.24 -15.96 26.77
C THR A 155 -14.36 -15.41 25.65
N LEU A 156 -13.05 -15.66 25.74
CA LEU A 156 -12.14 -15.46 24.61
C LEU A 156 -11.98 -16.81 23.89
N SER A 157 -12.50 -16.93 22.67
CA SER A 157 -12.41 -18.15 21.86
C SER A 157 -11.36 -17.99 20.78
N LEU A 158 -10.43 -18.93 20.66
CA LEU A 158 -9.37 -18.90 19.66
C LEU A 158 -9.56 -20.07 18.69
N ALA A 159 -9.74 -19.78 17.42
CA ALA A 159 -9.77 -20.79 16.37
C ALA A 159 -8.37 -20.89 15.75
N GLY A 160 -7.70 -22.04 15.93
CA GLY A 160 -6.38 -22.25 15.32
C GLY A 160 -5.29 -21.33 15.89
N GLY A 161 -5.35 -20.97 17.18
CA GLY A 161 -4.35 -20.09 17.81
C GLY A 161 -4.03 -20.44 19.26
N VAL A 162 -3.07 -19.70 19.82
CA VAL A 162 -2.63 -19.79 21.22
C VAL A 162 -2.72 -18.39 21.84
N PRO A 163 -3.18 -18.26 23.11
CA PRO A 163 -3.09 -17.01 23.84
C PRO A 163 -1.67 -16.86 24.41
N LEU A 164 -0.99 -15.78 24.06
CA LEU A 164 0.35 -15.42 24.54
C LEU A 164 0.27 -14.09 25.28
N ALA A 165 0.66 -14.06 26.56
CA ALA A 165 0.63 -12.85 27.37
C ALA A 165 1.88 -12.76 28.25
N SER A 166 2.49 -11.57 28.32
CA SER A 166 3.64 -11.36 29.22
C SER A 166 3.20 -11.23 30.69
N GLY A 167 2.02 -10.63 30.93
CA GLY A 167 1.43 -10.42 32.26
C GLY A 167 0.49 -11.53 32.72
N GLY A 168 0.45 -12.64 31.99
CA GLY A 168 -0.46 -13.77 32.23
C GLY A 168 -1.89 -13.52 31.72
N CYS A 169 -2.72 -14.55 31.90
CA CYS A 169 -4.11 -14.55 31.45
C CYS A 169 -5.06 -14.81 32.62
N THR A 170 -6.26 -14.25 32.56
CA THR A 170 -7.32 -14.48 33.55
C THR A 170 -8.68 -14.67 32.87
N GLY A 171 -9.57 -15.44 33.48
CA GLY A 171 -10.92 -15.70 32.99
C GLY A 171 -11.02 -16.89 32.04
N ARG A 172 -12.15 -17.01 31.33
CA ARG A 172 -12.44 -18.17 30.47
C ARG A 172 -11.88 -17.98 29.06
N ILE A 173 -10.82 -18.72 28.73
CA ILE A 173 -10.24 -18.77 27.38
C ILE A 173 -10.48 -20.17 26.81
N THR A 174 -10.94 -20.26 25.57
CA THR A 174 -11.13 -21.53 24.86
C THR A 174 -10.31 -21.56 23.59
N VAL A 175 -9.55 -22.61 23.34
CA VAL A 175 -8.86 -22.86 22.06
C VAL A 175 -9.54 -24.04 21.40
N GLU A 176 -10.10 -23.83 20.21
CA GLU A 176 -10.80 -24.88 19.44
C GLU A 176 -11.90 -25.57 20.29
N GLY A 177 -12.62 -24.78 21.08
CA GLY A 177 -13.68 -25.25 21.99
C GLY A 177 -13.20 -25.85 23.31
N THR A 178 -11.90 -26.08 23.47
CA THR A 178 -11.31 -26.60 24.72
C THR A 178 -10.94 -25.46 25.66
N VAL A 179 -11.39 -25.51 26.91
CA VAL A 179 -11.01 -24.51 27.93
C VAL A 179 -9.52 -24.64 28.23
N VAL A 180 -8.79 -23.54 28.09
CA VAL A 180 -7.36 -23.44 28.43
C VAL A 180 -7.29 -22.89 29.85
N ASP A 181 -6.51 -23.55 30.71
CA ASP A 181 -6.23 -23.05 32.05
C ASP A 181 -5.50 -21.70 31.94
N PRO A 182 -5.99 -20.61 32.55
CA PRO A 182 -5.32 -19.33 32.51
C PRO A 182 -3.86 -19.36 33.00
N ALA A 183 -3.51 -20.30 33.88
CA ALA A 183 -2.12 -20.53 34.33
C ALA A 183 -1.22 -21.10 33.21
N THR A 184 -1.81 -21.70 32.17
CA THR A 184 -1.10 -22.25 31.01
C THR A 184 -0.95 -21.26 29.86
N CYS A 185 -1.36 -19.99 30.04
CA CYS A 185 -1.00 -18.95 29.08
C CYS A 185 0.52 -18.90 28.99
N ALA A 186 1.05 -19.28 27.83
CA ALA A 186 2.48 -19.32 27.63
C ALA A 186 3.03 -17.91 27.84
N THR A 187 4.02 -17.80 28.74
CA THR A 187 4.71 -16.54 28.97
C THR A 187 5.39 -16.18 27.67
N ALA A 188 4.85 -15.18 26.98
CA ALA A 188 5.36 -14.80 25.70
C ALA A 188 6.77 -14.24 25.89
N THR A 189 7.75 -14.76 25.15
CA THR A 189 8.93 -13.93 24.87
C THR A 189 8.39 -12.85 23.93
N PRO A 190 8.40 -11.56 24.32
CA PRO A 190 7.78 -10.52 23.53
C PRO A 190 8.32 -10.61 22.10
N PRO A 191 7.48 -10.65 21.05
CA PRO A 191 7.95 -10.43 19.70
C PRO A 191 8.72 -9.13 19.76
N ALA A 192 10.00 -9.21 19.43
CA ALA A 192 10.90 -8.09 19.53
C ALA A 192 10.33 -6.98 18.63
N VAL A 193 9.73 -5.96 19.24
CA VAL A 193 9.31 -4.72 18.60
C VAL A 193 7.98 -4.82 17.82
N ASP A 194 7.20 -3.73 17.90
CA ASP A 194 6.10 -3.40 17.00
C ASP A 194 6.41 -3.91 15.56
N PRO A 195 5.49 -4.64 14.89
CA PRO A 195 5.73 -5.09 13.51
C PRO A 195 6.09 -3.94 12.56
N GLY A 196 5.85 -2.69 12.96
CA GLY A 196 6.45 -1.54 12.32
C GLY A 196 5.87 -1.34 10.93
N TYR A 197 4.58 -1.64 10.76
CA TYR A 197 3.90 -1.49 9.49
C TYR A 197 4.05 -0.05 9.00
N THR A 198 4.91 0.15 8.01
CA THR A 198 5.09 1.45 7.36
C THR A 198 4.14 1.53 6.18
N HIS A 199 3.11 2.36 6.23
CA HIS A 199 2.32 2.63 5.03
C HIS A 199 3.23 3.24 3.94
N GLY A 200 3.05 2.84 2.69
CA GLY A 200 3.81 3.36 1.55
C GLY A 200 3.50 4.81 1.16
N LEU A 201 2.93 5.64 2.05
CA LEU A 201 2.68 7.04 1.67
C LEU A 201 3.98 7.83 1.77
N THR A 202 4.41 8.30 0.61
CA THR A 202 5.57 9.18 0.45
C THR A 202 5.22 10.64 0.68
N ALA A 203 3.91 10.98 0.70
CA ALA A 203 3.42 12.32 0.91
C ALA A 203 2.15 12.35 1.77
N VAL A 204 1.95 13.45 2.49
CA VAL A 204 0.69 13.74 3.17
C VAL A 204 -0.38 14.00 2.11
N PRO A 205 -1.57 13.36 2.20
CA PRO A 205 -2.66 13.64 1.28
C PRO A 205 -2.97 15.14 1.25
N ALA A 206 -3.17 15.70 0.06
CA ALA A 206 -3.57 17.09 -0.08
C ALA A 206 -4.81 17.40 0.80
N ALA A 207 -4.93 18.63 1.29
CA ALA A 207 -6.12 19.05 2.01
C ALA A 207 -7.35 18.78 1.15
N SER A 208 -8.32 18.02 1.68
CA SER A 208 -9.53 17.71 0.93
C SER A 208 -10.39 18.97 0.88
N THR A 209 -10.71 19.41 -0.32
CA THR A 209 -11.67 20.50 -0.54
C THR A 209 -12.97 19.90 -1.02
N GLY A 210 -13.93 19.76 -0.11
CA GLY A 210 -15.33 19.55 -0.47
C GLY A 210 -15.85 18.13 -0.37
N SER A 211 -16.98 18.05 0.35
CA SER A 211 -18.21 17.42 -0.11
C SER A 211 -19.35 18.20 0.52
N SER A 212 -20.50 18.32 -0.13
CA SER A 212 -21.69 18.82 0.57
C SER A 212 -22.59 17.64 0.88
N CYS A 213 -23.18 17.66 2.08
CA CYS A 213 -24.28 16.77 2.40
C CYS A 213 -25.36 16.84 1.32
N ASN A 214 -25.67 15.71 0.68
CA ASN A 214 -26.80 15.65 -0.25
C ASN A 214 -28.08 15.54 0.56
N SER A 215 -28.89 16.60 0.58
CA SER A 215 -30.13 16.64 1.37
C SER A 215 -31.21 15.66 0.90
N GLY A 216 -31.13 15.16 -0.34
CA GLY A 216 -32.09 14.19 -0.87
C GLY A 216 -31.77 12.75 -0.48
N THR A 217 -30.48 12.41 -0.35
CA THR A 217 -30.04 11.06 0.04
C THR A 217 -29.52 10.99 1.48
N GLU A 218 -29.34 12.13 2.14
CA GLU A 218 -28.70 12.28 3.45
C GLU A 218 -27.29 11.69 3.51
N VAL A 219 -26.60 11.62 2.36
CA VAL A 219 -25.24 11.10 2.22
C VAL A 219 -24.24 12.24 1.99
N ALA A 220 -23.19 12.29 2.80
CA ALA A 220 -22.00 13.11 2.55
C ALA A 220 -20.91 12.26 1.89
N THR A 221 -20.40 12.70 0.73
CA THR A 221 -19.40 11.95 -0.06
C THR A 221 -18.02 12.55 0.05
N LEU A 222 -17.22 12.09 1.00
CA LEU A 222 -15.89 12.60 1.29
C LEU A 222 -14.86 12.05 0.30
N GLN A 223 -14.17 12.95 -0.41
CA GLN A 223 -13.05 12.62 -1.29
C GLN A 223 -11.76 12.35 -0.50
N PRO A 224 -10.84 11.50 -1.01
CA PRO A 224 -9.54 11.28 -0.39
C PRO A 224 -8.77 12.59 -0.17
N GLY A 225 -8.11 12.71 0.99
CA GLY A 225 -7.36 13.90 1.38
C GLY A 225 -7.22 14.04 2.88
N THR A 226 -6.64 15.16 3.31
CA THR A 226 -6.54 15.54 4.72
C THR A 226 -7.77 16.34 5.16
N TRP A 227 -8.36 15.94 6.28
CA TRP A 227 -9.55 16.53 6.88
C TRP A 227 -9.20 17.09 8.26
N SER A 228 -9.43 18.40 8.43
CA SER A 228 -9.49 19.04 9.75
C SER A 228 -10.88 18.89 10.35
N SER A 229 -11.04 19.15 11.65
CA SER A 229 -12.35 19.07 12.30
C SER A 229 -13.38 19.99 11.62
N ALA A 230 -12.99 21.22 11.28
CA ALA A 230 -13.87 22.17 10.62
C ALA A 230 -14.25 21.71 9.20
N ALA A 231 -13.28 21.19 8.44
CA ALA A 231 -13.53 20.70 7.08
C ALA A 231 -14.42 19.46 7.09
N LEU A 232 -14.19 18.51 8.02
CA LEU A 232 -15.01 17.32 8.14
C LEU A 232 -16.44 17.66 8.56
N THR A 233 -16.62 18.50 9.58
CA THR A 233 -17.96 18.92 10.03
C THR A 233 -18.71 19.69 8.94
N ALA A 234 -18.03 20.59 8.22
CA ALA A 234 -18.65 21.29 7.10
C ALA A 234 -19.05 20.33 5.98
N ALA A 235 -18.21 19.32 5.71
CA ALA A 235 -18.46 18.38 4.63
C ALA A 235 -19.53 17.33 4.95
N SER A 236 -19.57 16.83 6.18
CA SER A 236 -20.62 15.95 6.67
C SER A 236 -21.94 16.70 6.86
N GLY A 237 -21.89 17.97 7.29
CA GLY A 237 -23.06 18.81 7.51
C GLY A 237 -24.10 18.12 8.40
N SER A 238 -25.36 18.13 7.94
CA SER A 238 -26.48 17.47 8.61
C SER A 238 -26.66 15.99 8.24
N CYS A 239 -25.86 15.44 7.32
CA CYS A 239 -26.05 14.08 6.82
C CYS A 239 -25.84 13.05 7.92
N ASP A 240 -26.65 12.00 7.86
CA ASP A 240 -26.59 10.86 8.76
C ASP A 240 -25.67 9.76 8.21
N TYR A 241 -25.51 9.73 6.90
CA TYR A 241 -24.68 8.78 6.17
C TYR A 241 -23.41 9.46 5.61
N VAL A 242 -22.28 8.78 5.69
CA VAL A 242 -21.00 9.25 5.14
C VAL A 242 -20.37 8.18 4.26
N TRP A 243 -20.02 8.56 3.04
CA TRP A 243 -19.20 7.77 2.15
C TRP A 243 -17.76 8.29 2.17
N LEU A 244 -16.80 7.45 2.54
CA LEU A 244 -15.39 7.70 2.26
C LEU A 244 -15.06 7.04 0.91
N VAL A 245 -14.95 7.86 -0.13
CA VAL A 245 -14.60 7.39 -1.48
C VAL A 245 -13.26 6.64 -1.45
N PRO A 246 -13.05 5.59 -2.26
CA PRO A 246 -11.80 4.85 -2.26
C PRO A 246 -10.54 5.73 -2.32
N GLY A 247 -9.56 5.44 -1.47
CA GLY A 247 -8.32 6.22 -1.31
C GLY A 247 -7.93 6.47 0.14
N VAL A 248 -7.07 7.45 0.36
CA VAL A 248 -6.52 7.77 1.69
C VAL A 248 -7.23 8.96 2.30
N HIS A 249 -7.76 8.78 3.51
CA HIS A 249 -8.43 9.81 4.31
C HIS A 249 -7.61 10.06 5.56
N HIS A 250 -6.96 11.21 5.65
CA HIS A 250 -6.18 11.59 6.82
C HIS A 250 -6.99 12.52 7.71
N LEU A 251 -7.34 12.06 8.91
CA LEU A 251 -8.00 12.86 9.93
C LEU A 251 -6.92 13.45 10.85
N ASP A 252 -6.78 14.78 10.84
CA ASP A 252 -5.78 15.49 11.63
C ASP A 252 -6.41 16.28 12.77
N ASN A 253 -6.16 15.85 14.01
CA ASN A 253 -6.74 16.41 15.23
C ASN A 253 -8.28 16.55 15.17
N VAL A 254 -8.95 15.52 14.65
CA VAL A 254 -10.41 15.47 14.45
C VAL A 254 -11.07 14.68 15.56
N ASN A 255 -12.07 15.25 16.24
CA ASN A 255 -12.99 14.46 17.05
C ASN A 255 -14.26 14.16 16.26
N TRP A 256 -14.32 12.99 15.62
CA TRP A 256 -15.43 12.61 14.77
C TRP A 256 -16.45 11.75 15.52
N VAL A 257 -17.69 12.25 15.60
CA VAL A 257 -18.84 11.49 16.10
C VAL A 257 -19.67 11.00 14.91
N VAL A 258 -19.77 9.68 14.76
CA VAL A 258 -20.60 9.05 13.72
C VAL A 258 -22.03 8.94 14.24
N LYS A 259 -22.98 9.47 13.45
CA LYS A 259 -24.41 9.47 13.76
C LYS A 259 -25.09 8.15 13.36
N GLU A 260 -25.14 7.84 12.06
CA GLU A 260 -25.74 6.60 11.56
C GLU A 260 -24.73 5.70 10.88
N LYS A 261 -24.31 5.93 9.64
CA LYS A 261 -23.46 4.92 8.96
C LYS A 261 -22.37 5.55 8.12
N VAL A 262 -21.15 5.06 8.32
CA VAL A 262 -19.97 5.37 7.52
C VAL A 262 -19.55 4.14 6.75
N ILE A 263 -19.40 4.27 5.43
CA ILE A 263 -18.77 3.24 4.58
C ILE A 263 -17.56 3.84 3.90
N GLY A 264 -16.40 3.21 4.05
CA GLY A 264 -15.17 3.56 3.33
C GLY A 264 -14.79 2.51 2.30
N GLY A 265 -14.58 2.96 1.06
CA GLY A 265 -14.29 2.11 -0.10
C GLY A 265 -15.44 2.09 -1.12
N THR A 266 -15.41 1.15 -2.04
CA THR A 266 -16.47 0.97 -3.04
C THR A 266 -17.73 0.39 -2.39
N VAL A 267 -18.81 1.16 -2.37
CA VAL A 267 -20.09 0.77 -1.74
C VAL A 267 -20.87 -0.19 -2.64
N SER A 268 -21.49 -1.21 -2.05
CA SER A 268 -22.46 -2.08 -2.69
C SER A 268 -23.87 -1.47 -2.59
N GLY A 269 -24.23 -0.60 -3.55
CA GLY A 269 -25.54 0.04 -3.62
C GLY A 269 -25.65 1.36 -2.84
N ALA A 270 -26.86 1.71 -2.40
CA ALA A 270 -27.09 2.92 -1.62
C ALA A 270 -26.66 2.72 -0.15
N ILE A 271 -25.93 3.69 0.42
CA ILE A 271 -25.34 3.58 1.77
C ILE A 271 -26.40 3.36 2.85
N ALA A 272 -27.52 4.08 2.77
CA ALA A 272 -28.60 3.94 3.73
C ALA A 272 -29.06 2.48 3.86
N SER A 273 -29.25 1.79 2.74
CA SER A 273 -29.69 0.39 2.67
C SER A 273 -28.55 -0.64 2.64
N ALA A 274 -27.29 -0.21 2.57
CA ALA A 274 -26.16 -1.13 2.44
C ALA A 274 -26.09 -2.05 3.68
N PRO A 275 -25.94 -3.38 3.48
CA PRO A 275 -25.91 -4.34 4.58
C PRO A 275 -24.68 -4.11 5.46
N PHE A 276 -24.76 -4.55 6.71
CA PHE A 276 -23.63 -4.51 7.64
C PHE A 276 -23.41 -5.89 8.28
N PRO A 277 -22.21 -6.49 8.16
CA PRO A 277 -21.15 -6.15 7.20
C PRO A 277 -21.59 -6.44 5.75
N GLY A 278 -20.72 -6.14 4.78
CA GLY A 278 -21.00 -6.33 3.34
C GLY A 278 -21.46 -5.08 2.60
N GLY A 279 -21.44 -3.91 3.24
CA GLY A 279 -21.73 -2.63 2.59
C GLY A 279 -20.69 -2.19 1.56
N CYS A 280 -19.51 -2.81 1.54
CA CYS A 280 -18.57 -2.67 0.44
C CYS A 280 -18.52 -3.89 -0.46
N VAL A 281 -18.04 -3.67 -1.68
CA VAL A 281 -17.72 -4.74 -2.63
C VAL A 281 -16.34 -5.32 -2.30
N ASP A 282 -16.29 -6.61 -1.95
CA ASP A 282 -15.04 -7.33 -1.71
C ASP A 282 -14.15 -7.33 -2.96
N GLY A 283 -12.85 -7.04 -2.76
CA GLY A 283 -11.86 -6.97 -3.86
C GLY A 283 -11.91 -5.70 -4.70
N ALA A 284 -12.87 -4.80 -4.46
CA ALA A 284 -12.90 -3.49 -5.09
C ALA A 284 -11.93 -2.50 -4.43
N ALA A 285 -11.91 -1.26 -4.92
CA ALA A 285 -11.05 -0.21 -4.38
C ALA A 285 -11.45 0.14 -2.93
N GLY A 286 -10.48 0.02 -2.02
CA GLY A 286 -10.68 0.29 -0.60
C GLY A 286 -10.41 1.74 -0.20
N ALA A 287 -10.67 2.05 1.06
CA ALA A 287 -10.26 3.27 1.75
C ALA A 287 -9.33 2.94 2.92
N MET A 288 -8.40 3.85 3.20
CA MET A 288 -7.56 3.82 4.40
C MET A 288 -7.81 5.10 5.20
N VAL A 289 -8.17 4.94 6.47
CA VAL A 289 -8.35 6.06 7.40
C VAL A 289 -7.10 6.20 8.26
N ILE A 290 -6.40 7.33 8.11
CA ILE A 290 -5.23 7.68 8.92
C ILE A 290 -5.67 8.58 10.07
N LEU A 291 -5.34 8.19 11.29
CA LEU A 291 -5.65 8.94 12.50
C LEU A 291 -4.37 9.63 13.01
N GLY A 292 -4.16 10.88 12.60
CA GLY A 292 -3.03 11.70 13.02
C GLY A 292 -3.33 12.52 14.28
N GLY A 293 -2.28 12.85 15.04
CA GLY A 293 -2.38 13.76 16.19
C GLY A 293 -3.35 13.28 17.27
N THR A 294 -4.35 14.11 17.62
CA THR A 294 -5.38 13.81 18.62
C THR A 294 -6.68 13.26 18.04
N SER A 295 -6.66 12.73 16.82
CA SER A 295 -7.88 12.29 16.16
C SER A 295 -8.56 11.11 16.87
N THR A 296 -9.88 11.19 17.03
CA THR A 296 -10.76 10.18 17.64
C THR A 296 -11.99 9.94 16.78
N ILE A 297 -12.49 8.70 16.75
CA ILE A 297 -13.76 8.31 16.15
C ILE A 297 -14.64 7.70 17.24
N THR A 298 -15.82 8.28 17.44
CA THR A 298 -16.82 7.77 18.38
C THR A 298 -18.08 7.37 17.62
N LEU A 299 -18.49 6.12 17.78
CA LEU A 299 -19.77 5.62 17.30
C LEU A 299 -20.79 5.79 18.44
N SER A 300 -21.65 6.81 18.32
CA SER A 300 -22.64 7.11 19.35
C SER A 300 -24.04 6.95 18.80
N GLY A 301 -24.82 6.08 19.43
CA GLY A 301 -26.21 5.82 19.04
C GLY A 301 -26.45 4.39 18.59
N SER A 302 -27.72 4.02 18.53
CA SER A 302 -28.14 2.65 18.21
C SER A 302 -28.00 2.27 16.74
N LYS A 303 -27.85 3.25 15.86
CA LYS A 303 -27.65 3.06 14.43
C LYS A 303 -26.20 3.28 13.97
N ALA A 304 -25.36 3.84 14.85
CA ALA A 304 -23.99 4.22 14.54
C ALA A 304 -23.17 3.00 14.09
N SER A 305 -22.71 3.03 12.84
CA SER A 305 -21.94 1.95 12.23
C SER A 305 -20.79 2.51 11.39
N LEU A 306 -19.64 1.84 11.46
CA LEU A 306 -18.45 2.15 10.69
C LEU A 306 -17.96 0.90 9.99
N GLN A 307 -17.96 0.96 8.66
CA GLN A 307 -17.41 -0.08 7.80
C GLN A 307 -16.31 0.54 6.95
N VAL A 308 -15.07 0.06 7.04
CA VAL A 308 -13.98 0.52 6.17
C VAL A 308 -13.35 -0.66 5.48
N CYS A 309 -13.37 -0.66 4.16
CA CYS A 309 -12.84 -1.71 3.32
C CYS A 309 -11.42 -1.33 2.96
N GLY A 310 -10.44 -2.07 3.47
CA GLY A 310 -9.05 -1.64 3.51
C GLY A 310 -8.46 -1.39 2.13
N LEU A 311 -7.63 -0.36 2.04
CA LEU A 311 -6.85 -0.07 0.84
C LEU A 311 -5.66 -1.03 0.77
N SER A 312 -5.44 -1.65 -0.38
CA SER A 312 -4.21 -2.42 -0.64
C SER A 312 -3.01 -1.48 -0.72
N VAL A 313 -2.09 -1.60 0.22
CA VAL A 313 -0.84 -0.81 0.33
C VAL A 313 0.35 -1.72 0.04
N PRO A 314 1.27 -1.36 -0.87
CA PRO A 314 2.48 -2.14 -1.10
C PRO A 314 3.39 -2.15 0.14
N GLN A 315 3.90 -3.33 0.50
CA GLN A 315 4.97 -3.51 1.50
C GLN A 315 6.14 -4.28 0.87
N ALA A 316 7.30 -4.24 1.54
CA ALA A 316 8.46 -5.06 1.16
C ALA A 316 8.13 -6.56 1.10
N THR A 317 7.17 -7.03 1.91
CA THR A 317 6.72 -8.43 1.98
C THR A 317 5.49 -8.72 1.12
N GLY A 318 5.05 -7.78 0.27
CA GLY A 318 3.84 -7.89 -0.54
C GLY A 318 2.73 -6.91 -0.12
N PRO A 319 1.69 -6.69 -0.93
CA PRO A 319 0.63 -5.76 -0.60
C PRO A 319 -0.23 -6.27 0.57
N VAL A 320 -0.50 -5.36 1.50
CA VAL A 320 -1.29 -5.56 2.72
C VAL A 320 -2.51 -4.65 2.65
N ARG A 321 -3.69 -5.11 3.07
CA ARG A 321 -4.87 -4.22 3.12
C ARG A 321 -4.91 -3.52 4.46
N ILE A 322 -4.90 -2.20 4.46
CA ILE A 322 -4.97 -1.40 5.69
C ILE A 322 -6.26 -0.59 5.66
N ALA A 323 -7.12 -0.81 6.65
CA ALA A 323 -8.37 -0.07 6.82
C ALA A 323 -8.18 1.16 7.71
N VAL A 324 -7.45 0.98 8.82
CA VAL A 324 -7.19 2.06 9.78
C VAL A 324 -5.70 2.06 10.15
N TYR A 325 -5.09 3.24 10.13
CA TYR A 325 -3.66 3.43 10.38
C TYR A 325 -3.39 4.59 11.35
N GLY A 326 -2.56 4.34 12.36
CA GLY A 326 -2.10 5.31 13.35
C GLY A 326 -0.57 5.42 13.29
N PRO A 327 -0.01 6.56 12.83
CA PRO A 327 1.43 6.72 12.74
C PRO A 327 2.12 6.70 14.10
N THR A 328 3.22 5.96 14.21
CA THR A 328 4.05 5.91 15.42
C THR A 328 4.93 7.15 15.58
N SER A 329 5.35 7.74 14.47
CA SER A 329 6.16 8.96 14.38
C SER A 329 5.56 9.93 13.36
N ASP A 330 5.98 11.20 13.43
CA ASP A 330 5.60 12.19 12.43
C ASP A 330 6.04 11.72 11.05
N LEU A 331 5.11 11.70 10.09
CA LEU A 331 5.43 11.42 8.71
C LEU A 331 5.53 12.76 8.00
N ALA A 332 6.75 13.20 7.76
CA ALA A 332 7.01 14.41 7.01
C ALA A 332 7.23 14.04 5.53
N ALA A 333 6.34 14.52 4.66
CA ALA A 333 6.63 14.55 3.24
C ALA A 333 7.72 15.60 3.03
N THR A 334 8.90 15.23 2.58
CA THR A 334 9.88 16.23 2.15
C THR A 334 9.52 16.65 0.73
N VAL A 335 9.07 17.89 0.56
CA VAL A 335 8.83 18.43 -0.78
C VAL A 335 10.12 19.08 -1.25
N SER A 336 10.72 18.50 -2.28
CA SER A 336 11.88 19.08 -2.95
C SER A 336 11.62 19.29 -4.43
N ASP A 337 12.13 20.39 -4.96
CA ASP A 337 12.12 20.65 -6.39
C ASP A 337 13.39 21.41 -6.78
N THR A 338 13.72 21.36 -8.07
CA THR A 338 14.80 22.14 -8.67
C THR A 338 14.21 23.18 -9.60
N LEU A 339 14.40 24.44 -9.24
CA LEU A 339 14.05 25.61 -10.03
C LEU A 339 15.14 25.86 -11.06
N VAL A 340 14.75 25.78 -12.33
CA VAL A 340 15.64 26.02 -13.47
C VAL A 340 15.22 27.33 -14.17
N PRO A 341 16.17 28.16 -14.61
CA PRO A 341 15.85 29.34 -15.42
C PRO A 341 15.13 28.98 -16.72
N THR A 342 13.96 29.56 -16.97
CA THR A 342 13.20 29.31 -18.22
C THR A 342 13.75 30.09 -19.41
N ALA A 343 14.24 31.30 -19.16
CA ALA A 343 14.82 32.20 -20.14
C ALA A 343 16.33 32.37 -19.95
N ASN A 344 17.01 32.80 -21.01
CA ASN A 344 18.42 33.18 -20.92
C ASN A 344 18.59 34.33 -19.92
N PRO A 345 19.63 34.30 -19.08
CA PRO A 345 19.89 35.40 -18.17
C PRO A 345 20.29 36.65 -18.96
N SER A 346 19.90 37.82 -18.45
CA SER A 346 20.20 39.12 -19.05
C SER A 346 21.36 39.81 -18.32
N GLY A 347 22.23 40.46 -19.11
CA GLY A 347 23.36 41.25 -18.60
C GLY A 347 24.23 41.76 -19.76
N SER A 348 24.37 43.08 -19.90
CA SER A 348 24.96 43.74 -21.08
C SER A 348 26.47 43.59 -21.23
N SER A 349 27.14 42.73 -20.45
CA SER A 349 28.58 42.48 -20.61
C SER A 349 29.02 41.03 -20.34
N TRP A 350 28.06 40.09 -20.29
CA TRP A 350 28.36 38.66 -20.29
C TRP A 350 28.41 38.14 -21.73
N SER A 351 29.52 37.51 -22.12
CA SER A 351 29.60 36.75 -23.36
C SER A 351 28.76 35.48 -23.24
N SER A 352 27.98 35.17 -24.27
CA SER A 352 27.16 33.95 -24.37
C SER A 352 26.36 33.67 -23.11
N ALA A 353 25.63 34.65 -22.58
CA ALA A 353 24.87 34.54 -21.33
C ALA A 353 23.93 33.32 -21.27
N ALA A 354 23.48 32.81 -22.43
CA ALA A 354 22.73 31.55 -22.54
C ALA A 354 23.46 30.34 -21.93
N ASN A 355 24.79 30.32 -21.97
CA ASN A 355 25.61 29.25 -21.36
C ASN A 355 25.47 29.21 -19.84
N ALA A 356 25.15 30.34 -19.19
CA ALA A 356 24.92 30.38 -17.74
C ALA A 356 23.51 29.88 -17.33
N LYS A 357 22.68 29.37 -18.25
CA LYS A 357 21.30 28.94 -17.98
C LYS A 357 21.24 27.62 -17.19
N THR A 358 22.13 26.68 -17.47
CA THR A 358 22.13 25.33 -16.90
C THR A 358 23.56 24.87 -16.69
N ILE A 359 23.82 24.09 -15.64
CA ILE A 359 25.14 23.51 -15.38
C ILE A 359 25.38 22.40 -16.41
N ASN A 360 26.25 22.65 -17.39
CA ASN A 360 26.48 21.72 -18.50
C ASN A 360 27.91 21.73 -19.06
N GLY A 361 28.84 22.45 -18.43
CA GLY A 361 30.22 22.60 -18.89
C GLY A 361 30.42 23.75 -19.87
N LEU A 362 29.36 24.44 -20.31
CA LEU A 362 29.46 25.61 -21.17
C LEU A 362 29.50 26.88 -20.32
N VAL A 363 30.52 27.71 -20.55
CA VAL A 363 30.80 28.86 -19.69
C VAL A 363 30.30 30.15 -20.32
N ALA A 364 29.55 30.95 -19.56
CA ALA A 364 29.38 32.38 -19.83
C ALA A 364 30.52 33.16 -19.17
N THR A 365 31.14 34.07 -19.91
CA THR A 365 32.32 34.79 -19.43
C THR A 365 32.06 36.29 -19.36
N TYR A 366 32.39 36.90 -18.23
CA TYR A 366 32.30 38.33 -18.00
C TYR A 366 33.68 38.95 -17.78
N SER A 367 33.97 40.03 -18.50
CA SER A 367 35.21 40.80 -18.31
C SER A 367 34.89 42.12 -17.60
N LEU A 368 35.35 42.29 -16.35
CA LEU A 368 35.24 43.56 -15.63
C LEU A 368 36.23 44.57 -16.21
N ALA A 369 35.70 45.70 -16.68
CA ALA A 369 36.50 46.86 -17.05
C ALA A 369 37.20 47.46 -15.81
N LYS A 370 38.37 48.08 -16.04
CA LYS A 370 39.35 48.57 -15.04
C LYS A 370 38.77 49.40 -13.88
N ASN A 371 37.57 49.97 -14.01
CA ASN A 371 36.95 50.85 -13.00
C ASN A 371 35.60 50.34 -12.45
N ARG A 372 35.21 49.08 -12.70
CA ARG A 372 33.98 48.50 -12.14
C ARG A 372 34.31 47.49 -11.05
N THR A 373 33.78 47.72 -9.85
CA THR A 373 33.99 46.84 -8.69
C THR A 373 32.97 45.71 -8.60
N SER A 374 31.81 45.84 -9.25
CA SER A 374 30.77 44.81 -9.26
C SER A 374 29.98 44.77 -10.57
N ASN A 375 29.40 43.61 -10.89
CA ASN A 375 28.42 43.44 -11.96
C ASN A 375 27.36 42.42 -11.58
N THR A 376 26.19 42.54 -12.19
CA THR A 376 25.02 41.70 -11.90
C THR A 376 24.56 40.95 -13.15
N LEU A 377 24.37 39.64 -13.02
CA LEU A 377 23.64 38.81 -13.98
C LEU A 377 22.23 38.56 -13.43
N THR A 378 21.20 38.80 -14.25
CA THR A 378 19.81 38.58 -13.85
C THR A 378 19.23 37.36 -14.54
N TYR A 379 18.89 36.34 -13.78
CA TYR A 379 18.14 35.19 -14.26
C TYR A 379 16.67 35.55 -14.42
N GLY A 380 16.09 35.17 -15.56
CA GLY A 380 14.66 35.31 -15.85
C GLY A 380 13.80 34.42 -14.95
N ALA A 381 12.51 34.30 -15.28
CA ALA A 381 11.57 33.49 -14.52
C ALA A 381 12.11 32.07 -14.29
N LEU A 382 12.28 31.67 -13.03
CA LEU A 382 12.52 30.28 -12.69
C LEU A 382 11.18 29.52 -12.70
N SER A 383 11.19 28.29 -13.22
CA SER A 383 10.05 27.36 -13.10
C SER A 383 10.50 26.06 -12.43
N GLY A 384 9.65 25.54 -11.57
CA GLY A 384 9.72 24.19 -11.02
C GLY A 384 8.59 23.32 -11.58
N THR A 385 8.67 22.02 -11.30
CA THR A 385 7.57 21.08 -11.56
C THR A 385 6.54 21.08 -10.41
N VAL A 386 6.92 21.58 -9.24
CA VAL A 386 6.10 21.65 -8.03
C VAL A 386 5.86 23.12 -7.66
N ALA A 387 4.64 23.44 -7.22
CA ALA A 387 4.34 24.76 -6.69
C ALA A 387 5.21 25.06 -5.45
N ILE A 388 5.81 26.25 -5.41
CA ILE A 388 6.69 26.65 -4.31
C ILE A 388 5.85 26.79 -3.02
N PRO A 389 6.16 26.06 -1.93
CA PRO A 389 5.42 26.18 -0.69
C PRO A 389 5.52 27.59 -0.09
N SER A 390 4.41 28.17 0.35
CA SER A 390 4.39 29.48 1.04
C SER A 390 5.15 29.47 2.37
N SER A 391 5.35 28.30 2.95
CA SER A 391 6.14 28.06 4.17
C SER A 391 7.66 27.98 3.94
N LEU A 392 8.12 27.98 2.68
CA LEU A 392 9.54 27.93 2.35
C LEU A 392 10.28 29.15 2.95
N ARG A 393 11.38 28.89 3.67
CA ARG A 393 12.23 29.94 4.29
C ARG A 393 13.68 29.87 3.85
N THR A 394 14.10 28.79 3.22
CA THR A 394 15.50 28.56 2.85
C THR A 394 15.60 27.97 1.45
N LEU A 395 16.30 28.63 0.54
CA LEU A 395 16.68 28.07 -0.76
C LEU A 395 18.13 27.63 -0.70
N THR A 396 18.44 26.50 -1.35
CA THR A 396 19.83 26.11 -1.63
C THR A 396 20.12 26.42 -3.09
N ALA A 397 21.31 26.91 -3.37
CA ALA A 397 21.73 27.21 -4.72
C ALA A 397 23.08 26.58 -5.00
N ASP A 398 23.17 25.86 -6.09
CA ASP A 398 24.42 25.35 -6.62
C ASP A 398 24.83 26.26 -7.79
N VAL A 399 25.98 26.89 -7.64
CA VAL A 399 26.57 27.81 -8.63
C VAL A 399 27.89 27.20 -9.08
N VAL A 400 28.07 26.95 -10.38
CA VAL A 400 29.37 26.54 -10.92
C VAL A 400 30.06 27.76 -11.48
N ALA A 401 31.09 28.26 -10.80
CA ALA A 401 31.76 29.49 -11.18
C ALA A 401 33.27 29.43 -10.92
N SER A 402 34.01 30.27 -11.63
CA SER A 402 35.44 30.50 -11.39
C SER A 402 35.82 31.93 -11.71
N THR A 403 37.00 32.30 -11.27
CA THR A 403 37.59 33.62 -11.49
C THR A 403 39.09 33.47 -11.66
N THR A 404 39.71 34.39 -12.41
CA THR A 404 41.16 34.45 -12.59
C THR A 404 41.88 35.07 -11.39
N GLU A 405 41.15 35.73 -10.49
CA GLU A 405 41.66 36.38 -9.27
C GLU A 405 40.69 36.20 -8.11
N ALA A 406 41.12 36.51 -6.88
CA ALA A 406 40.25 36.54 -5.71
C ALA A 406 39.00 37.41 -5.97
N ALA A 407 37.83 36.79 -6.00
CA ALA A 407 36.55 37.45 -6.14
C ALA A 407 35.59 36.86 -5.11
N THR A 408 34.61 37.67 -4.70
CA THR A 408 33.48 37.20 -3.89
C THR A 408 32.20 37.38 -4.68
N PHE A 409 31.18 36.58 -4.38
CA PHE A 409 29.85 36.81 -4.94
C PHE A 409 28.78 36.89 -3.86
N ARG A 410 27.72 37.60 -4.20
CA ARG A 410 26.45 37.69 -3.49
C ARG A 410 25.32 37.26 -4.41
N MET A 411 24.28 36.70 -3.80
CA MET A 411 23.10 36.28 -4.53
C MET A 411 21.85 36.73 -3.78
N THR A 412 20.90 37.23 -4.54
CA THR A 412 19.59 37.63 -4.03
C THR A 412 18.50 37.11 -4.95
N VAL A 413 17.37 36.70 -4.37
CA VAL A 413 16.19 36.26 -5.12
C VAL A 413 15.11 37.32 -4.94
N ARG A 414 14.45 37.69 -6.05
CA ARG A 414 13.39 38.69 -6.11
C ARG A 414 12.13 38.08 -6.72
N ASN A 415 10.96 38.65 -6.40
CA ASN A 415 9.72 38.33 -7.11
C ASN A 415 9.77 38.85 -8.57
N ALA A 416 8.88 38.34 -9.43
CA ALA A 416 8.82 38.65 -10.87
C ALA A 416 8.85 40.15 -11.20
N THR A 417 8.18 40.98 -10.39
CA THR A 417 8.11 42.44 -10.54
C THR A 417 9.47 43.12 -10.28
N GLY A 418 10.44 42.39 -9.71
CA GLY A 418 11.84 42.81 -9.58
C GLY A 418 12.13 43.83 -8.48
N SER A 419 11.11 44.30 -7.76
CA SER A 419 11.21 45.42 -6.81
C SER A 419 11.60 45.00 -5.39
N SER A 420 11.18 43.83 -4.90
CA SER A 420 11.50 43.37 -3.55
C SER A 420 12.46 42.18 -3.53
N THR A 421 13.45 42.24 -2.65
CA THR A 421 14.31 41.10 -2.34
C THR A 421 13.58 40.18 -1.37
N VAL A 422 13.44 38.92 -1.76
CA VAL A 422 12.68 37.89 -1.04
C VAL A 422 13.62 36.96 -0.31
N CYS A 423 14.73 36.59 -0.93
CA CYS A 423 15.79 35.81 -0.28
C CYS A 423 17.16 36.45 -0.47
N THR A 424 18.00 36.31 0.55
CA THR A 424 19.36 36.84 0.56
C THR A 424 20.35 35.81 1.07
N MET A 425 21.54 35.82 0.51
CA MET A 425 22.67 35.10 1.08
C MET A 425 23.22 35.89 2.28
N ALA A 426 23.50 35.19 3.39
CA ALA A 426 23.92 35.82 4.64
C ALA A 426 25.30 36.53 4.54
N SER A 427 26.20 36.00 3.73
CA SER A 427 27.55 36.54 3.55
C SER A 427 28.05 36.33 2.12
N ALA A 428 28.99 37.16 1.68
CA ALA A 428 29.62 36.95 0.38
C ALA A 428 30.52 35.71 0.44
N VAL A 429 30.53 34.90 -0.62
CA VAL A 429 31.32 33.67 -0.70
C VAL A 429 32.44 33.87 -1.71
N ALA A 430 33.65 33.39 -1.40
CA ALA A 430 34.78 33.44 -2.32
C ALA A 430 34.54 32.52 -3.52
N LEU A 431 34.85 33.00 -4.72
CA LEU A 431 34.79 32.20 -5.94
C LEU A 431 36.06 31.33 -6.07
N PRO A 432 35.92 30.07 -6.56
CA PRO A 432 37.05 29.22 -6.87
C PRO A 432 38.04 29.86 -7.85
N THR A 433 39.34 29.64 -7.62
CA THR A 433 40.44 30.09 -8.50
C THR A 433 41.35 28.90 -8.81
N PRO A 434 41.88 28.76 -10.04
CA PRO A 434 41.43 29.34 -11.31
C PRO A 434 40.36 28.48 -12.03
N ASN A 435 40.07 27.30 -11.49
CA ASN A 435 39.20 26.30 -12.12
C ASN A 435 37.74 26.46 -11.71
N LEU A 436 36.82 26.06 -12.60
CA LEU A 436 35.39 25.95 -12.27
C LEU A 436 35.23 25.06 -11.05
N GLY A 437 34.50 25.58 -10.06
CA GLY A 437 34.10 24.81 -8.89
C GLY A 437 32.62 25.04 -8.60
N THR A 438 31.97 24.01 -8.07
CA THR A 438 30.61 24.12 -7.56
C THR A 438 30.65 24.76 -6.18
N VAL A 439 30.01 25.90 -6.04
CA VAL A 439 29.77 26.57 -4.77
C VAL A 439 28.31 26.39 -4.40
N ARG A 440 28.06 25.67 -3.30
CA ARG A 440 26.74 25.54 -2.69
C ARG A 440 26.52 26.65 -1.67
N VAL A 441 25.44 27.40 -1.81
CA VAL A 441 25.08 28.48 -0.88
C VAL A 441 23.64 28.36 -0.40
N THR A 442 23.39 28.77 0.83
CA THR A 442 22.05 28.83 1.41
C THR A 442 21.55 30.28 1.43
N LEU A 443 20.36 30.49 0.89
CA LEU A 443 19.65 31.75 0.88
C LEU A 443 18.54 31.70 1.94
N THR A 444 18.44 32.75 2.77
CA THR A 444 17.34 32.90 3.74
C THR A 444 16.29 33.82 3.18
N CYS A 445 15.03 33.41 3.25
CA CYS A 445 13.88 34.13 2.69
C CYS A 445 13.06 34.80 3.80
N SER A 446 12.78 36.10 3.65
CA SER A 446 12.03 36.89 4.63
C SER A 446 10.52 36.85 4.39
N THR A 447 10.08 36.48 3.18
CA THR A 447 8.67 36.40 2.80
C THR A 447 8.40 35.13 1.98
N ALA A 448 7.12 34.78 1.84
CA ALA A 448 6.69 33.65 1.00
C ALA A 448 7.10 33.88 -0.46
N LEU A 449 7.67 32.86 -1.07
CA LEU A 449 8.11 32.91 -2.47
C LEU A 449 6.90 32.74 -3.39
N VAL A 450 6.68 33.71 -4.28
CA VAL A 450 5.62 33.64 -5.30
C VAL A 450 6.29 33.60 -6.66
N ALA A 451 6.08 32.50 -7.39
CA ALA A 451 6.57 32.37 -8.76
C ALA A 451 5.87 33.38 -9.69
N PRO A 452 6.55 33.90 -10.73
CA PRO A 452 7.93 33.60 -11.11
C PRO A 452 8.99 34.35 -10.28
N LEU A 453 10.15 33.73 -10.10
CA LEU A 453 11.28 34.31 -9.34
C LEU A 453 12.39 34.81 -10.29
N LYS A 454 13.14 35.83 -9.86
CA LYS A 454 14.35 36.35 -10.51
C LYS A 454 15.53 36.20 -9.58
N VAL A 455 16.70 35.83 -10.12
CA VAL A 455 17.94 35.73 -9.34
C VAL A 455 18.91 36.78 -9.81
N LEU A 456 19.45 37.54 -8.86
CA LEU A 456 20.55 38.47 -9.10
C LEU A 456 21.82 37.85 -8.54
N PHE A 457 22.75 37.52 -9.43
CA PHE A 457 24.10 37.12 -9.09
C PHE A 457 25.02 38.34 -9.22
N THR A 458 25.60 38.79 -8.10
CA THR A 458 26.50 39.94 -8.05
C THR A 458 27.87 39.49 -7.64
N ALA A 459 28.85 39.58 -8.54
CA ALA A 459 30.24 39.31 -8.20
C ALA A 459 31.00 40.63 -7.96
N THR A 460 31.90 40.61 -6.98
CA THR A 460 32.70 41.75 -6.55
C THR A 460 34.17 41.34 -6.44
N THR A 461 35.06 42.19 -6.93
CA THR A 461 36.51 41.94 -6.83
C THR A 461 37.19 43.06 -6.03
N PRO A 462 38.21 42.77 -5.22
CA PRO A 462 38.76 43.71 -4.23
C PRO A 462 39.67 44.80 -4.79
N ASN A 463 40.17 44.68 -6.03
CA ASN A 463 41.22 45.56 -6.58
C ASN A 463 40.76 46.27 -7.88
N SER A 464 41.25 47.49 -8.13
CA SER A 464 40.88 48.35 -9.28
C SER A 464 41.89 48.36 -10.44
N GLY A 465 42.87 47.44 -10.44
CA GLY A 465 44.02 47.50 -11.34
C GLY A 465 44.10 46.36 -12.37
N GLY A 466 43.14 46.21 -13.28
CA GLY A 466 43.24 45.24 -14.41
C GLY A 466 41.90 44.77 -14.97
N THR A 467 41.90 44.23 -16.20
CA THR A 467 40.75 43.51 -16.77
C THR A 467 40.65 42.15 -16.09
N ARG A 468 39.48 41.81 -15.54
CA ARG A 468 39.28 40.59 -14.74
C ARG A 468 38.21 39.72 -15.35
N THR A 469 38.37 38.41 -15.30
CA THR A 469 37.43 37.48 -15.92
C THR A 469 36.72 36.63 -14.87
N ILE A 470 35.39 36.69 -14.89
CA ILE A 470 34.50 35.81 -14.14
C ILE A 470 33.84 34.85 -15.11
N ARG A 471 33.88 33.57 -14.76
CA ARG A 471 33.33 32.46 -15.56
C ARG A 471 32.19 31.82 -14.76
N LEU A 472 31.06 31.62 -15.42
CA LEU A 472 29.86 31.04 -14.82
C LEU A 472 29.28 29.96 -15.75
N ASP A 473 29.13 28.75 -15.22
CA ASP A 473 28.64 27.54 -15.89
C ASP A 473 27.32 27.10 -15.24
N GLY A 474 26.35 28.02 -15.18
CA GLY A 474 25.02 27.71 -14.68
C GLY A 474 24.75 28.06 -13.22
N LEU A 475 23.46 28.09 -12.92
CA LEU A 475 22.87 28.21 -11.59
C LEU A 475 21.71 27.22 -11.52
N THR A 476 21.67 26.40 -10.48
CA THR A 476 20.47 25.66 -10.10
C THR A 476 20.05 26.10 -8.71
N LEU A 477 18.76 26.37 -8.55
CA LEU A 477 18.16 26.62 -7.25
C LEU A 477 17.36 25.40 -6.86
N SER A 478 17.68 24.79 -5.73
CA SER A 478 16.92 23.70 -5.16
C SER A 478 16.31 24.14 -3.85
N TYR A 479 15.16 23.57 -3.54
CA TYR A 479 14.60 23.69 -2.22
C TYR A 479 14.18 22.33 -1.70
N SER A 480 14.20 22.23 -0.38
CA SER A 480 13.65 21.11 0.36
C SER A 480 12.93 21.73 1.55
N VAL A 481 11.62 21.54 1.60
CA VAL A 481 10.80 22.00 2.73
C VAL A 481 10.21 20.77 3.37
N ALA A 482 10.23 20.74 4.70
CA ALA A 482 9.35 19.85 5.43
C ALA A 482 7.92 20.20 5.02
N GLY A 483 7.30 19.34 4.22
CA GLY A 483 5.92 19.49 3.80
C GLY A 483 4.98 19.37 4.99
N ALA A 484 3.68 19.31 4.69
CA ALA A 484 2.71 18.93 5.70
C ALA A 484 3.19 17.64 6.38
N LYS A 485 2.99 17.56 7.69
CA LYS A 485 3.28 16.36 8.47
C LYS A 485 1.95 15.67 8.78
N ILE A 486 1.89 14.35 8.61
CA ILE A 486 0.92 13.57 9.36
C ILE A 486 1.52 13.47 10.74
N ALA A 487 0.93 14.19 11.70
CA ALA A 487 1.37 14.14 13.07
C ALA A 487 1.30 12.70 13.57
N ALA A 488 2.33 12.26 14.30
CA ALA A 488 2.26 11.02 15.05
C ALA A 488 0.99 10.99 15.88
N GLN A 489 0.43 9.80 16.09
CA GLN A 489 -0.68 9.64 17.01
C GLN A 489 -0.25 10.07 18.42
N SER A 490 -0.82 11.17 18.93
CA SER A 490 -0.31 11.89 20.11
C SER A 490 -1.37 12.14 21.18
N GLY A 491 -2.65 12.29 20.84
CA GLY A 491 -3.64 12.85 21.77
C GLY A 491 -4.19 11.94 22.86
N CYS A 492 -4.15 10.62 22.68
CA CYS A 492 -4.80 9.67 23.59
C CYS A 492 -3.86 8.61 24.19
N VAL A 493 -2.57 8.76 23.94
CA VAL A 493 -1.64 7.62 23.81
C VAL A 493 -0.54 7.59 24.87
N VAL A 494 -0.17 8.74 25.43
CA VAL A 494 1.10 8.86 26.17
C VAL A 494 0.94 8.60 27.67
N THR A 495 -0.29 8.56 28.18
CA THR A 495 -0.58 8.34 29.60
C THR A 495 -1.37 7.04 29.80
N PRO A 496 -0.95 6.17 30.75
CA PRO A 496 -1.78 5.07 31.21
C PRO A 496 -3.20 5.57 31.57
N GLY A 497 -4.23 4.98 30.96
CA GLY A 497 -5.63 5.41 31.11
C GLY A 497 -6.14 6.46 30.12
N GLY A 498 -5.39 6.76 29.04
CA GLY A 498 -5.77 7.71 27.99
C GLY A 498 -7.11 7.46 27.28
N CYS A 499 -7.53 8.42 26.44
CA CYS A 499 -8.79 8.35 25.68
C CYS A 499 -8.81 7.24 24.62
N ASP A 500 -10.00 6.87 24.19
CA ASP A 500 -10.18 5.86 23.14
C ASP A 500 -10.11 6.54 21.77
N VAL A 501 -9.17 6.12 20.92
CA VAL A 501 -9.06 6.62 19.53
C VAL A 501 -10.22 6.13 18.68
N LEU A 502 -10.69 4.92 18.95
CA LEU A 502 -11.91 4.38 18.40
C LEU A 502 -12.76 3.88 19.57
N SER A 503 -13.95 4.44 19.71
CA SER A 503 -14.89 4.03 20.74
C SER A 503 -16.31 3.84 20.22
N THR A 504 -17.06 2.99 20.91
CA THR A 504 -18.51 2.85 20.77
C THR A 504 -19.15 3.09 22.13
N SER A 505 -20.11 4.01 22.23
CA SER A 505 -20.76 4.34 23.50
C SER A 505 -22.12 3.67 23.70
N GLY A 506 -22.71 3.12 22.63
CA GLY A 506 -24.00 2.41 22.64
C GLY A 506 -23.87 0.89 22.75
N THR A 507 -24.98 0.21 23.05
CA THR A 507 -25.03 -1.25 22.91
C THR A 507 -25.06 -1.65 21.45
N SER A 508 -25.75 -0.91 20.57
CA SER A 508 -26.01 -1.32 19.18
C SER A 508 -25.06 -0.75 18.13
N SER A 509 -23.96 -0.12 18.54
CA SER A 509 -23.00 0.43 17.59
C SER A 509 -22.15 -0.70 16.97
N LEU A 510 -21.85 -0.59 15.67
CA LEU A 510 -21.17 -1.65 14.93
C LEU A 510 -19.90 -1.13 14.24
N ALA A 511 -18.78 -1.86 14.35
CA ALA A 511 -17.54 -1.53 13.67
C ALA A 511 -17.02 -2.76 12.92
N TRP A 512 -16.68 -2.58 11.64
CA TRP A 512 -16.13 -3.63 10.78
C TRP A 512 -15.01 -3.05 9.90
N PHE A 513 -13.89 -3.78 9.81
CA PHE A 513 -12.71 -3.37 9.06
C PHE A 513 -12.30 -4.47 8.07
N GLY A 514 -12.47 -4.21 6.77
CA GLY A 514 -12.08 -5.09 5.67
C GLY A 514 -10.59 -5.04 5.35
N GLY A 515 -9.74 -5.20 6.36
CA GLY A 515 -8.29 -5.07 6.32
C GLY A 515 -7.72 -4.88 7.72
N GLN A 516 -6.41 -4.66 7.81
CA GLN A 516 -5.72 -4.48 9.08
C GLN A 516 -6.12 -3.18 9.77
N VAL A 517 -6.18 -3.26 11.10
CA VAL A 517 -6.26 -2.10 12.01
C VAL A 517 -4.93 -1.97 12.72
N TYR A 518 -4.14 -0.97 12.36
CA TYR A 518 -2.82 -0.73 12.94
C TYR A 518 -2.83 0.60 13.70
N LEU A 519 -2.97 0.52 15.02
CA LEU A 519 -2.96 1.65 15.94
C LEU A 519 -2.03 1.31 17.13
N PRO A 520 -0.74 1.07 16.89
CA PRO A 520 0.21 0.50 17.88
C PRO A 520 0.35 1.33 19.15
N ARG A 521 -0.07 2.60 19.08
CA ARG A 521 0.00 3.57 20.14
C ARG A 521 -1.36 3.84 20.82
N ALA A 522 -2.47 3.37 20.24
CA ALA A 522 -3.81 3.73 20.69
C ALA A 522 -4.50 2.72 21.60
N LYS A 523 -5.40 3.24 22.44
CA LYS A 523 -6.47 2.47 23.04
C LYS A 523 -7.70 2.44 22.13
N VAL A 524 -8.30 1.26 21.99
CA VAL A 524 -9.55 1.03 21.26
C VAL A 524 -10.54 0.39 22.23
N SER A 525 -11.75 0.96 22.34
CA SER A 525 -12.80 0.45 23.22
C SER A 525 -14.08 0.18 22.46
N LEU A 526 -14.39 -1.09 22.25
CA LEU A 526 -15.55 -1.55 21.49
C LEU A 526 -16.57 -2.18 22.43
N LYS A 527 -17.82 -1.76 22.32
CA LYS A 527 -19.00 -2.24 23.03
C LYS A 527 -19.97 -2.71 21.96
N LEU A 528 -20.10 -4.02 21.85
CA LEU A 528 -20.75 -4.68 20.72
C LEU A 528 -21.95 -5.48 21.24
N SER A 529 -23.17 -5.11 20.85
CA SER A 529 -24.35 -5.95 21.11
C SER A 529 -24.47 -7.00 20.03
N SER A 530 -24.27 -8.27 20.41
CA SER A 530 -24.66 -9.46 19.64
C SER A 530 -24.30 -9.41 18.15
N ALA A 531 -23.17 -8.79 17.80
CA ALA A 531 -22.68 -8.79 16.44
C ALA A 531 -22.03 -10.14 16.20
N ALA A 532 -22.72 -11.06 15.52
CA ALA A 532 -22.15 -12.32 15.04
C ALA A 532 -21.08 -12.11 13.94
N THR A 533 -20.54 -10.90 13.83
CA THR A 533 -19.78 -10.39 12.70
C THR A 533 -18.41 -9.94 13.16
N ALA A 534 -17.40 -10.17 12.31
CA ALA A 534 -16.01 -9.94 12.63
C ALA A 534 -15.69 -8.44 12.81
N ILE A 535 -14.93 -8.03 13.82
CA ILE A 535 -14.50 -6.62 13.98
C ILE A 535 -13.54 -6.22 12.85
N SER A 536 -12.66 -7.14 12.46
CA SER A 536 -11.76 -7.01 11.30
C SER A 536 -11.73 -8.33 10.54
N SER A 537 -11.48 -8.26 9.23
CA SER A 537 -11.21 -9.40 8.36
C SER A 537 -9.73 -9.83 8.33
N GLU A 538 -8.84 -9.01 8.90
CA GLU A 538 -7.40 -9.29 9.01
C GLU A 538 -6.90 -9.03 10.44
N ALA A 539 -5.62 -8.69 10.61
CA ALA A 539 -5.01 -8.51 11.93
C ALA A 539 -5.38 -7.17 12.58
N ILE A 540 -5.49 -7.19 13.91
CA ILE A 540 -5.60 -5.98 14.74
C ILE A 540 -4.32 -5.84 15.56
N VAL A 541 -3.65 -4.70 15.44
CA VAL A 541 -2.48 -4.32 16.25
C VAL A 541 -2.78 -3.00 16.94
N VAL A 542 -2.93 -3.02 18.25
CA VAL A 542 -3.25 -1.82 19.04
C VAL A 542 -2.41 -1.74 20.30
N ARG A 543 -2.41 -0.62 21.03
CA ARG A 543 -1.77 -0.58 22.36
C ARG A 543 -2.64 -1.33 23.38
N VAL A 544 -3.89 -0.91 23.52
CA VAL A 544 -4.88 -1.52 24.42
C VAL A 544 -6.17 -1.78 23.65
N LEU A 545 -6.75 -2.96 23.82
CA LEU A 545 -8.06 -3.32 23.29
C LEU A 545 -9.02 -3.67 24.44
N ASN A 546 -10.07 -2.88 24.58
CA ASN A 546 -11.21 -3.22 25.41
C ASN A 546 -12.36 -3.67 24.52
N VAL A 547 -12.89 -4.86 24.75
CA VAL A 547 -14.09 -5.35 24.06
C VAL A 547 -15.12 -5.74 25.11
N SER A 548 -16.26 -5.06 25.11
CA SER A 548 -17.43 -5.42 25.90
C SER A 548 -18.48 -6.00 24.97
N THR A 549 -18.87 -7.26 25.13
CA THR A 549 -19.88 -7.88 24.26
C THR A 549 -21.14 -8.26 25.03
N ALA A 550 -22.32 -8.04 24.43
CA ALA A 550 -23.59 -8.55 24.96
C ALA A 550 -24.05 -9.85 24.27
N GLY A 551 -23.24 -10.39 23.35
CA GLY A 551 -23.43 -11.67 22.68
C GLY A 551 -22.12 -12.14 22.03
N PRO A 552 -22.06 -13.32 21.38
CA PRO A 552 -20.84 -13.78 20.72
C PRO A 552 -20.45 -12.82 19.57
N THR A 553 -19.17 -12.46 19.52
CA THR A 553 -18.55 -11.60 18.50
C THR A 553 -17.22 -12.20 18.07
N ALA A 554 -16.78 -11.95 16.83
CA ALA A 554 -15.53 -12.50 16.30
C ALA A 554 -14.55 -11.40 15.83
N ILE A 555 -13.28 -11.77 15.68
CA ILE A 555 -12.22 -11.13 14.91
C ILE A 555 -11.79 -12.21 13.93
N GLY A 556 -12.11 -12.01 12.66
CA GLY A 556 -11.92 -13.02 11.63
C GLY A 556 -10.58 -12.84 10.93
N GLN A 557 -9.86 -13.94 10.72
CA GLN A 557 -8.96 -14.06 9.57
C GLN A 557 -9.80 -14.47 8.36
N VAL A 558 -9.78 -13.66 7.31
CA VAL A 558 -9.58 -14.22 5.97
C VAL A 558 -8.08 -14.40 5.83
N ALA A 559 -7.64 -15.59 5.38
CA ALA A 559 -6.25 -15.88 5.14
C ALA A 559 -5.65 -14.90 4.11
N SER A 560 -4.99 -13.84 4.58
CA SER A 560 -4.03 -13.07 3.78
C SER A 560 -3.15 -12.19 4.65
N ALA A 561 -2.31 -12.82 5.47
CA ALA A 561 -1.05 -12.24 5.95
C ALA A 561 -0.07 -13.35 6.35
N TYR A 562 0.15 -14.33 5.48
CA TYR A 562 1.27 -15.24 5.61
C TYR A 562 1.98 -15.33 4.27
N GLY A 563 3.31 -15.23 4.36
CA GLY A 563 4.19 -15.87 3.41
C GLY A 563 4.12 -15.26 2.03
N ALA A 564 5.18 -14.57 1.63
CA ALA A 564 5.83 -15.14 0.47
C ALA A 564 5.97 -16.64 0.78
N LEU A 565 5.16 -17.49 0.12
CA LEU A 565 5.66 -18.81 -0.22
C LEU A 565 6.99 -18.48 -0.88
N ASN A 566 8.10 -18.69 -0.17
CA ASN A 566 9.38 -18.78 -0.86
C ASN A 566 9.11 -19.73 -2.04
N PRO A 567 9.56 -19.42 -3.27
CA PRO A 567 9.38 -20.30 -4.40
C PRO A 567 9.85 -21.69 -3.96
N GLY A 568 8.88 -22.56 -3.74
CA GLY A 568 9.00 -23.63 -2.78
C GLY A 568 7.90 -24.61 -3.06
N ASP A 569 8.30 -25.85 -3.20
CA ASP A 569 7.56 -26.83 -3.95
C ASP A 569 6.40 -27.37 -3.15
N VAL A 570 5.18 -27.07 -3.61
CA VAL A 570 4.00 -27.79 -3.12
C VAL A 570 3.90 -29.06 -3.95
N THR A 571 4.01 -30.20 -3.27
CA THR A 571 3.78 -31.52 -3.86
C THR A 571 2.30 -31.82 -3.73
N ILE A 572 1.56 -31.71 -4.84
CA ILE A 572 0.14 -32.06 -4.88
C ILE A 572 0.05 -33.46 -5.47
N ALA A 573 -0.45 -34.40 -4.67
CA ALA A 573 -0.85 -35.71 -5.13
C ALA A 573 -2.36 -35.65 -5.43
N SER A 574 -2.73 -35.75 -6.71
CA SER A 574 -4.13 -35.97 -7.09
C SER A 574 -4.26 -37.37 -7.67
N SER A 575 -5.32 -38.08 -7.26
CA SER A 575 -5.71 -39.35 -7.86
C SER A 575 -6.98 -39.16 -8.67
N VAL A 576 -6.95 -39.53 -9.94
CA VAL A 576 -8.14 -39.57 -10.80
C VAL A 576 -8.56 -41.04 -10.92
N GLY A 577 -9.51 -41.46 -10.07
CA GLY A 577 -9.92 -42.85 -9.91
C GLY A 577 -8.86 -43.76 -9.24
N ASP A 578 -9.11 -45.07 -9.21
CA ASP A 578 -8.29 -46.07 -8.50
C ASP A 578 -6.94 -46.42 -9.15
N ARG A 579 -6.55 -45.78 -10.26
CA ARG A 579 -5.47 -46.31 -11.11
C ARG A 579 -4.30 -45.38 -11.43
N MET A 580 -4.33 -44.10 -11.07
CA MET A 580 -3.16 -43.22 -11.26
C MET A 580 -3.07 -42.15 -10.18
N SER A 581 -1.93 -42.13 -9.48
CA SER A 581 -1.51 -41.02 -8.62
C SER A 581 -0.59 -40.12 -9.42
N MET A 582 -0.95 -38.86 -9.63
CA MET A 582 -0.07 -37.88 -10.24
C MET A 582 0.53 -37.02 -9.14
N THR A 583 1.84 -37.08 -8.99
CA THR A 583 2.58 -36.22 -8.06
C THR A 583 3.20 -35.09 -8.86
N CYS A 584 2.68 -33.88 -8.69
CA CYS A 584 3.20 -32.71 -9.37
C CYS A 584 3.91 -31.77 -8.40
N ARG A 585 5.07 -31.28 -8.82
CA ARG A 585 5.77 -30.19 -8.16
C ARG A 585 5.19 -28.89 -8.70
N VAL A 586 4.50 -28.12 -7.87
CA VAL A 586 3.95 -26.83 -8.28
C VAL A 586 4.83 -25.74 -7.68
N THR A 587 5.46 -24.96 -8.56
CA THR A 587 6.20 -23.75 -8.20
C THR A 587 5.30 -22.56 -8.50
N TYR A 588 5.00 -21.74 -7.50
CA TYR A 588 4.16 -20.55 -7.70
C TYR A 588 5.04 -19.37 -8.09
N GLU A 589 4.58 -18.62 -9.10
CA GLU A 589 5.09 -17.28 -9.36
C GLU A 589 4.22 -16.30 -8.57
N VAL A 590 4.84 -15.62 -7.62
CA VAL A 590 4.16 -14.68 -6.75
C VAL A 590 4.64 -13.27 -7.10
N ALA A 591 3.72 -12.40 -7.53
CA ALA A 591 3.97 -10.97 -7.58
C ALA A 591 3.18 -10.30 -6.46
N GLY A 592 3.86 -10.03 -5.34
CA GLY A 592 3.21 -9.51 -4.14
C GLY A 592 2.47 -10.59 -3.35
N SER A 593 1.15 -10.45 -3.17
CA SER A 593 0.28 -11.37 -2.40
C SER A 593 -0.71 -12.13 -3.28
N ALA A 594 -0.63 -11.92 -4.60
CA ALA A 594 -1.38 -12.68 -5.58
C ALA A 594 -0.44 -13.72 -6.21
N ILE A 595 -0.92 -14.97 -6.28
CA ILE A 595 -0.36 -15.96 -7.20
C ILE A 595 -0.69 -15.44 -8.60
N THR A 596 0.31 -14.91 -9.30
CA THR A 596 0.16 -14.36 -10.65
C THR A 596 0.37 -15.42 -11.72
N GLY A 597 1.02 -16.51 -11.35
CA GLY A 597 1.20 -17.69 -12.18
C GLY A 597 1.59 -18.88 -11.31
N TYR A 598 1.51 -20.06 -11.88
CA TYR A 598 2.15 -21.23 -11.32
C TYR A 598 2.78 -22.01 -12.47
N THR A 599 3.97 -22.52 -12.23
CA THR A 599 4.62 -23.46 -13.13
C THR A 599 4.54 -24.83 -12.49
N VAL A 600 3.86 -25.75 -13.15
CA VAL A 600 3.88 -27.16 -12.76
C VAL A 600 5.13 -27.79 -13.37
N GLN A 601 6.10 -28.15 -12.53
CA GLN A 601 7.33 -28.82 -12.95
C GLN A 601 7.30 -30.30 -12.54
N GLY A 602 7.78 -31.18 -13.42
CA GLY A 602 8.08 -32.57 -13.07
C GLY A 602 6.90 -33.37 -12.50
N CYS A 603 5.72 -33.32 -13.13
CA CYS A 603 4.66 -34.27 -12.81
C CYS A 603 5.16 -35.69 -13.10
N THR A 604 5.35 -36.48 -12.05
CA THR A 604 5.71 -37.89 -12.18
C THR A 604 4.44 -38.71 -12.00
N ILE A 605 4.12 -39.47 -13.04
CA ILE A 605 3.15 -40.56 -12.96
C ILE A 605 4.01 -41.79 -12.64
N PRO A 606 3.92 -42.37 -11.44
CA PRO A 606 4.52 -43.67 -11.19
C PRO A 606 3.92 -44.64 -12.21
N ARG A 607 4.78 -45.32 -12.96
CA ARG A 607 4.34 -46.35 -13.91
C ARG A 607 3.63 -47.49 -13.21
#